data_AF-A0A0C9QL93-F1
#
_entry.id   AF-A0A0C9QL93-F1
#
_cell.length_a   1.000
_cell.length_b   1.000
_cell.length_c   1.000
_cell.angle_alpha   90.00
_cell.angle_beta   90.00
_cell.angle_gamma   90.00
#
_symmetry.space_group_name_H-M   'P 1'
#
loop_
_entity.id
_entity.type
_entity.pdbx_description
1 polymer ?
#
loop_
_entity_poly.entity_id
_entity_poly.type
_entity_poly.pdbx_seq_one_letter_code
_entity_poly.pdbx_strand_id
1 'polypeptide(L)'
;ILRQLTLTEIMKVLTVILLICLANVIGANKVVLPKVNYEGIVDDFIKEAQEITIKTANALESQYKIIVVEPTNQVDAVVQNIEDRREESPKCVEVKDPEVQIVVDSLHDEINVCGAIAVKTSAGIMNDVNAATQQIVLDGYDVLKLYQKCKNYKNSVLKNSCYAKLSIKVTLYIKNSRRSINTIKGAKHRVPAVFSEADDCTHTAADLAIVDLNAIHTDVVSCINENN
;
A
#
# COMPACT_ATOMS: atom_id res chain seq x y z
N ILE A 1 7.19 37.75 11.20
CA ILE A 1 8.54 38.35 11.16
C ILE A 1 9.00 38.32 9.70
N LEU A 2 8.49 39.25 8.88
CA LEU A 2 8.97 39.47 7.51
C LEU A 2 10.05 40.54 7.59
N ARG A 3 11.31 40.19 7.32
CA ARG A 3 12.41 41.15 7.26
C ARG A 3 12.48 41.66 5.81
N GLN A 4 12.14 42.93 5.60
CA GLN A 4 12.39 43.64 4.35
C GLN A 4 13.89 43.59 4.05
N LEU A 5 14.27 42.86 3.01
CA LEU A 5 15.60 42.94 2.42
C LEU A 5 15.68 44.25 1.63
N THR A 6 16.61 45.12 2.03
CA THR A 6 16.87 46.39 1.34
C THR A 6 17.41 46.12 -0.07
N LEU A 7 17.13 47.02 -1.02
CA LEU A 7 17.54 46.90 -2.43
C LEU A 7 19.04 46.59 -2.60
N THR A 8 19.85 47.09 -1.67
CA THR A 8 21.30 46.88 -1.60
C THR A 8 21.68 45.42 -1.32
N GLU A 9 20.90 44.69 -0.52
CA GLU A 9 21.14 43.26 -0.23
C GLU A 9 20.73 42.38 -1.41
N ILE A 10 19.65 42.74 -2.12
CA ILE A 10 19.23 42.04 -3.35
C ILE A 10 20.28 42.22 -4.46
N MET A 11 20.85 43.43 -4.59
CA MET A 11 21.90 43.73 -5.57
C MET A 11 23.22 43.01 -5.26
N LYS A 12 23.56 42.79 -3.98
CA LYS A 12 24.71 41.96 -3.55
C LYS A 12 24.51 40.48 -3.85
N VAL A 13 23.32 39.94 -3.61
CA VAL A 13 23.02 38.53 -3.93
C VAL A 13 23.06 38.30 -5.45
N LEU A 14 22.52 39.22 -6.24
CA LEU A 14 22.60 39.16 -7.70
C LEU A 14 24.04 39.26 -8.22
N THR A 15 24.88 40.12 -7.66
CA THR A 15 26.30 40.22 -8.05
C THR A 15 27.10 38.98 -7.66
N VAL A 16 26.81 38.35 -6.51
CA VAL A 16 27.42 37.08 -6.11
C VAL A 16 27.01 35.95 -7.06
N ILE A 17 25.74 35.87 -7.45
CA ILE A 17 25.25 34.87 -8.42
C ILE A 17 25.87 35.11 -9.80
N LEU A 18 25.96 36.37 -10.26
CA LEU A 18 26.59 36.70 -11.53
C LEU A 18 28.10 36.36 -11.55
N LEU A 19 28.80 36.57 -10.43
CA LEU A 19 30.23 36.24 -10.29
C LEU A 19 30.47 34.73 -10.25
N ILE A 20 29.59 33.94 -9.62
CA ILE A 20 29.64 32.48 -9.65
C ILE A 20 29.37 31.95 -11.07
N CYS A 21 28.48 32.61 -11.83
CA CYS A 21 28.23 32.28 -13.23
C CYS A 21 29.39 32.66 -14.16
N LEU A 22 30.05 33.81 -13.93
CA LEU A 22 31.16 34.30 -14.76
C LEU A 22 32.49 33.56 -14.50
N ALA A 23 32.71 33.05 -13.29
CA ALA A 23 33.88 32.21 -12.98
C ALA A 23 33.89 30.88 -13.76
N ASN A 24 32.73 30.43 -14.26
CA ASN A 24 32.61 29.22 -15.08
C ASN A 24 32.93 29.43 -16.57
N VAL A 25 33.20 30.67 -17.01
CA VAL A 25 33.41 31.00 -18.44
C VAL A 25 34.89 31.16 -18.80
N ILE A 26 35.79 31.39 -17.83
CA ILE A 26 37.19 31.76 -18.12
C ILE A 26 38.22 30.65 -17.81
N GLY A 27 37.82 29.56 -17.15
CA GLY A 27 38.74 28.46 -16.84
C GLY A 27 38.16 27.10 -17.20
N ALA A 28 38.68 26.47 -18.26
CA ALA A 28 38.54 25.03 -18.50
C ALA A 28 39.32 24.20 -17.45
N ASN A 29 39.29 24.60 -16.19
CA ASN A 29 39.85 23.82 -15.10
C ASN A 29 38.85 22.72 -14.75
N LYS A 30 39.35 21.49 -14.77
CA LYS A 30 38.63 20.27 -14.42
C LYS A 30 37.87 20.49 -13.11
N VAL A 31 36.55 20.71 -13.20
CA VAL A 31 35.66 20.53 -12.05
C VAL A 31 35.85 19.08 -11.64
N VAL A 32 36.56 18.85 -10.53
CA VAL A 32 36.65 17.54 -9.91
C VAL A 32 35.26 17.25 -9.39
N LEU A 33 34.46 16.58 -10.22
CA LEU A 33 33.16 16.09 -9.82
C LEU A 33 33.38 15.13 -8.64
N PRO A 34 32.74 15.33 -7.48
CA PRO A 34 32.80 14.35 -6.41
C PRO A 34 32.36 13.00 -6.96
N LYS A 35 32.98 11.91 -6.49
CA LYS A 35 32.63 10.55 -6.89
C LYS A 35 31.25 10.21 -6.28
N VAL A 36 30.18 10.62 -6.96
CA VAL A 36 28.80 10.34 -6.56
C VAL A 36 28.40 8.96 -7.06
N ASN A 37 27.88 8.12 -6.17
CA ASN A 37 27.33 6.81 -6.52
C ASN A 37 25.85 6.96 -6.96
N TYR A 38 25.63 7.32 -8.23
CA TYR A 38 24.29 7.51 -8.77
C TYR A 38 23.46 6.22 -8.80
N GLU A 39 24.11 5.09 -9.07
CA GLU A 39 23.49 3.76 -9.04
C GLU A 39 22.98 3.43 -7.64
N GLY A 40 23.83 3.59 -6.62
CA GLY A 40 23.42 3.38 -5.22
C GLY A 40 22.27 4.29 -4.77
N ILE A 41 22.26 5.56 -5.18
CA ILE A 41 21.14 6.47 -4.86
C ILE A 41 19.82 5.92 -5.44
N VAL A 42 19.83 5.47 -6.69
CA VAL A 42 18.62 4.92 -7.32
C VAL A 42 18.19 3.63 -6.64
N ASP A 43 19.13 2.72 -6.38
CA ASP A 43 18.89 1.45 -5.72
C ASP A 43 18.33 1.62 -4.30
N ASP A 44 18.85 2.55 -3.51
CA ASP A 44 18.39 2.82 -2.15
C ASP A 44 16.90 3.23 -2.14
N PHE A 45 16.49 4.12 -3.05
CA PHE A 45 15.10 4.56 -3.16
C PHE A 45 14.17 3.47 -3.66
N ILE A 46 14.61 2.65 -4.64
CA ILE A 46 13.84 1.50 -5.12
C ILE A 46 13.65 0.48 -4.01
N LYS A 47 14.71 0.16 -3.26
CA LYS A 47 14.66 -0.79 -2.15
C LYS A 47 13.73 -0.30 -1.03
N GLU A 48 13.85 0.96 -0.63
CA GLU A 48 12.94 1.54 0.37
C GLU A 48 11.48 1.48 -0.10
N ALA A 49 11.20 1.81 -1.36
CA ALA A 49 9.85 1.73 -1.92
C ALA A 49 9.31 0.29 -1.93
N GLN A 50 10.14 -0.69 -2.31
CA GLN A 50 9.79 -2.11 -2.29
C GLN A 50 9.45 -2.59 -0.87
N GLU A 51 10.31 -2.30 0.11
CA GLU A 51 10.10 -2.72 1.49
C GLU A 51 8.80 -2.17 2.08
N ILE A 52 8.48 -0.90 1.81
CA ILE A 52 7.25 -0.29 2.32
C ILE A 52 6.03 -0.86 1.56
N THR A 53 6.13 -1.07 0.25
CA THR A 53 5.06 -1.68 -0.56
C THR A 53 4.70 -3.07 -0.03
N ILE A 54 5.69 -3.92 0.24
CA ILE A 54 5.48 -5.25 0.83
C ILE A 54 4.80 -5.14 2.19
N LYS A 55 5.26 -4.22 3.05
CA LYS A 55 4.64 -4.01 4.37
C LYS A 55 3.18 -3.56 4.26
N THR A 56 2.85 -2.71 3.31
CA THR A 56 1.47 -2.27 3.06
C THR A 56 0.61 -3.41 2.53
N ALA A 57 1.13 -4.22 1.59
CA ALA A 57 0.43 -5.39 1.08
C ALA A 57 0.13 -6.41 2.19
N ASN A 58 1.11 -6.72 3.03
CA ASN A 58 0.92 -7.64 4.17
C ASN A 58 -0.10 -7.09 5.18
N ALA A 59 -0.12 -5.77 5.40
CA ALA A 59 -1.11 -5.15 6.27
C ALA A 59 -2.53 -5.27 5.70
N LEU A 60 -2.71 -5.09 4.38
CA LEU A 60 -3.98 -5.30 3.70
C LEU A 60 -4.44 -6.77 3.77
N GLU A 61 -3.53 -7.72 3.56
CA GLU A 61 -3.83 -9.15 3.67
C GLU A 61 -4.25 -9.52 5.10
N SER A 62 -3.54 -9.00 6.10
CA SER A 62 -3.89 -9.22 7.51
C SER A 62 -5.28 -8.72 7.84
N GLN A 63 -5.68 -7.58 7.29
CA GLN A 63 -7.02 -7.01 7.51
C GLN A 63 -8.10 -7.84 6.82
N TYR A 64 -7.84 -8.35 5.62
CA TYR A 64 -8.75 -9.28 4.96
C TYR A 64 -9.01 -10.55 5.79
N LYS A 65 -7.96 -11.10 6.42
CA LYS A 65 -8.11 -12.28 7.29
C LYS A 65 -9.04 -12.02 8.47
N ILE A 66 -8.89 -10.86 9.11
CA ILE A 66 -9.72 -10.49 10.27
C ILE A 66 -11.17 -10.23 9.86
N ILE A 67 -11.39 -9.53 8.74
CA ILE A 67 -12.73 -9.04 8.38
C ILE A 67 -13.56 -10.08 7.66
N VAL A 68 -12.92 -10.98 6.88
CA VAL A 68 -13.67 -11.94 6.06
C VAL A 68 -13.45 -13.36 6.57
N VAL A 69 -12.19 -13.76 6.73
CA VAL A 69 -11.86 -15.17 7.00
C VAL A 69 -12.26 -15.57 8.42
N GLU A 70 -11.97 -14.74 9.43
CA GLU A 70 -12.27 -15.06 10.83
C GLU A 70 -13.79 -15.18 11.11
N PRO A 71 -14.64 -14.20 10.75
CA PRO A 71 -16.10 -14.31 10.92
C PRO A 71 -16.69 -15.53 10.20
N THR A 72 -16.22 -15.80 8.98
CA THR A 72 -16.68 -16.98 8.21
C THR A 72 -16.30 -18.28 8.92
N ASN A 73 -15.05 -18.41 9.39
CA ASN A 73 -14.61 -19.61 10.12
C ASN A 73 -15.37 -19.84 11.42
N GLN A 74 -15.76 -18.77 12.13
CA GLN A 74 -16.57 -18.88 13.34
C GLN A 74 -17.95 -19.47 13.03
N VAL A 75 -18.57 -19.04 11.94
CA VAL A 75 -19.87 -19.56 11.48
C VAL A 75 -19.73 -21.01 10.97
N ASP A 76 -18.71 -21.29 10.16
CA ASP A 76 -18.42 -22.63 9.65
C ASP A 76 -18.25 -23.65 10.79
N ALA A 77 -17.63 -23.25 11.90
CA ALA A 77 -17.50 -24.12 13.08
C ALA A 77 -18.86 -24.48 13.68
N VAL A 78 -19.84 -23.56 13.68
CA VAL A 78 -21.20 -23.84 14.17
C VAL A 78 -21.98 -24.71 13.19
N VAL A 79 -21.84 -24.47 11.88
CA VAL A 79 -22.40 -25.36 10.85
C VAL A 79 -21.84 -26.76 11.00
N GLN A 80 -20.53 -26.90 11.21
CA GLN A 80 -19.90 -28.20 11.42
C GLN A 80 -20.46 -28.90 12.66
N ASN A 81 -20.74 -28.17 13.76
CA ASN A 81 -21.37 -28.76 14.95
C ASN A 81 -22.77 -29.34 14.63
N ILE A 82 -23.54 -28.72 13.74
CA ILE A 82 -24.83 -29.24 13.27
C ILE A 82 -24.61 -30.50 12.42
N GLU A 83 -23.67 -30.44 11.48
CA GLU A 83 -23.35 -31.55 10.57
C GLU A 83 -22.80 -32.78 11.32
N ASP A 84 -22.02 -32.59 12.37
CA ASP A 84 -21.50 -33.69 13.20
C ASP A 84 -22.64 -34.50 13.85
N ARG A 85 -23.82 -33.90 14.08
CA ARG A 85 -25.01 -34.60 14.57
C ARG A 85 -25.62 -35.55 13.53
N ARG A 86 -25.22 -35.44 12.26
CA ARG A 86 -25.72 -36.30 11.18
C ARG A 86 -25.33 -37.76 11.40
N GLU A 87 -24.22 -38.02 12.09
CA GLU A 87 -23.82 -39.37 12.50
C GLU A 87 -24.83 -40.01 13.47
N GLU A 88 -25.49 -39.19 14.30
CA GLU A 88 -26.48 -39.65 15.27
C GLU A 88 -27.88 -39.80 14.66
N SER A 89 -28.31 -38.83 13.84
CA SER A 89 -29.59 -38.90 13.13
C SER A 89 -29.54 -38.11 11.82
N PRO A 90 -29.33 -38.80 10.68
CA PRO A 90 -29.29 -38.15 9.37
C PRO A 90 -30.57 -37.38 9.05
N LYS A 91 -31.72 -37.92 9.46
CA LYS A 91 -33.04 -37.36 9.17
C LYS A 91 -33.32 -36.06 9.92
N CYS A 92 -32.88 -35.95 11.17
CA CYS A 92 -33.08 -34.72 11.95
C CYS A 92 -32.24 -33.56 11.41
N VAL A 93 -31.03 -33.84 10.93
CA VAL A 93 -30.16 -32.84 10.31
C VAL A 93 -30.68 -32.46 8.91
N GLU A 94 -30.98 -33.43 8.05
CA GLU A 94 -31.38 -33.18 6.65
C GLU A 94 -32.63 -32.29 6.52
N VAL A 95 -33.57 -32.40 7.46
CA VAL A 95 -34.77 -31.53 7.48
C VAL A 95 -34.41 -30.06 7.73
N LYS A 96 -33.30 -29.80 8.43
CA LYS A 96 -32.83 -28.46 8.79
C LYS A 96 -31.80 -27.89 7.82
N ASP A 97 -31.25 -28.68 6.90
CA ASP A 97 -30.31 -28.21 5.86
C ASP A 97 -30.78 -26.95 5.11
N PRO A 98 -32.07 -26.81 4.71
CA PRO A 98 -32.54 -25.58 4.05
C PRO A 98 -32.48 -24.34 4.96
N GLU A 99 -32.73 -24.50 6.26
CA GLU A 99 -32.65 -23.40 7.23
C GLU A 99 -31.19 -22.97 7.44
N VAL A 100 -30.27 -23.95 7.57
CA VAL A 100 -28.83 -23.70 7.65
C VAL A 100 -28.35 -22.95 6.40
N GLN A 101 -28.75 -23.41 5.21
CA GLN A 101 -28.38 -22.78 3.95
C GLN A 101 -28.84 -21.33 3.88
N ILE A 102 -30.08 -21.02 4.29
CA ILE A 102 -30.60 -19.64 4.31
C ILE A 102 -29.74 -18.74 5.20
N VAL A 103 -29.34 -19.21 6.39
CA VAL A 103 -28.52 -18.42 7.31
C VAL A 103 -27.12 -18.18 6.73
N VAL A 104 -26.50 -19.21 6.14
CA VAL A 104 -25.17 -19.10 5.52
C VAL A 104 -25.20 -18.18 4.29
N ASP A 105 -26.22 -18.29 3.44
CA ASP A 105 -26.38 -17.42 2.26
C ASP A 105 -26.60 -15.96 2.69
N SER A 106 -27.42 -15.72 3.72
CA SER A 106 -27.63 -14.38 4.29
C SER A 106 -26.33 -13.78 4.85
N LEU A 107 -25.51 -14.58 5.53
CA LEU A 107 -24.21 -14.13 6.01
C LEU A 107 -23.29 -13.74 4.86
N HIS A 108 -23.21 -14.56 3.80
CA HIS A 108 -22.38 -14.26 2.65
C HIS A 108 -22.78 -12.94 1.98
N ASP A 109 -24.08 -12.67 1.85
CA ASP A 109 -24.58 -11.41 1.31
C ASP A 109 -24.19 -10.23 2.21
N GLU A 110 -24.34 -10.35 3.52
CA GLU A 110 -23.93 -9.29 4.47
C GLU A 110 -22.41 -9.06 4.45
N ILE A 111 -21.59 -10.12 4.45
CA ILE A 111 -20.13 -10.00 4.33
C ILE A 111 -19.74 -9.29 3.03
N ASN A 112 -20.42 -9.58 1.91
CA ASN A 112 -20.19 -8.90 0.64
C ASN A 112 -20.52 -7.40 0.73
N VAL A 113 -21.62 -7.04 1.39
CA VAL A 113 -22.02 -5.64 1.60
C VAL A 113 -21.03 -4.92 2.51
N CYS A 114 -20.70 -5.50 3.67
CA CYS A 114 -19.71 -4.96 4.61
C CYS A 114 -18.32 -4.83 3.95
N GLY A 115 -17.93 -5.81 3.13
CA GLY A 115 -16.64 -5.89 2.46
C GLY A 115 -16.47 -4.92 1.28
N ALA A 116 -17.54 -4.41 0.69
CA ALA A 116 -17.46 -3.56 -0.52
C ALA A 116 -16.64 -2.28 -0.30
N ILE A 117 -16.80 -1.63 0.87
CA ILE A 117 -16.05 -0.42 1.23
C ILE A 117 -14.58 -0.75 1.46
N ALA A 118 -14.31 -1.85 2.17
CA ALA A 118 -12.97 -2.36 2.43
C ALA A 118 -12.22 -2.71 1.12
N VAL A 119 -12.89 -3.38 0.17
CA VAL A 119 -12.33 -3.73 -1.14
C VAL A 119 -12.03 -2.47 -1.95
N LYS A 120 -12.98 -1.55 -2.08
CA LYS A 120 -12.79 -0.30 -2.83
C LYS A 120 -11.62 0.51 -2.29
N THR A 121 -11.50 0.57 -0.97
CA THR A 121 -10.41 1.31 -0.31
C THR A 121 -9.08 0.62 -0.47
N SER A 122 -9.03 -0.71 -0.34
CA SER A 122 -7.84 -1.52 -0.58
C SER A 122 -7.30 -1.33 -2.00
N ALA A 123 -8.20 -1.34 -2.99
CA ALA A 123 -7.86 -1.07 -4.38
C ALA A 123 -7.31 0.35 -4.57
N GLY A 124 -7.92 1.35 -3.91
CA GLY A 124 -7.41 2.72 -3.89
C GLY A 124 -6.00 2.84 -3.30
N ILE A 125 -5.77 2.20 -2.15
CA ILE A 125 -4.46 2.15 -1.47
C ILE A 125 -3.41 1.51 -2.39
N MET A 126 -3.73 0.36 -2.98
CA MET A 126 -2.80 -0.33 -3.88
C MET A 126 -2.51 0.47 -5.15
N ASN A 127 -3.50 1.17 -5.71
CA ASN A 127 -3.29 2.06 -6.85
C ASN A 127 -2.37 3.23 -6.49
N ASP A 128 -2.58 3.88 -5.34
CA ASP A 128 -1.73 4.99 -4.87
C ASP A 128 -0.28 4.52 -4.66
N VAL A 129 -0.09 3.35 -4.04
CA VAL A 129 1.21 2.73 -3.80
C VAL A 129 1.88 2.35 -5.12
N ASN A 130 1.16 1.71 -6.04
CA ASN A 130 1.68 1.30 -7.33
C ASN A 130 2.10 2.51 -8.17
N ALA A 131 1.27 3.57 -8.23
CA ALA A 131 1.60 4.79 -8.94
C ALA A 131 2.87 5.46 -8.38
N ALA A 132 2.99 5.54 -7.05
CA ALA A 132 4.17 6.10 -6.39
C ALA A 132 5.45 5.27 -6.65
N THR A 133 5.34 3.94 -6.59
CA THR A 133 6.46 3.03 -6.88
C THR A 133 6.89 3.09 -8.34
N GLN A 134 5.93 3.11 -9.28
CA GLN A 134 6.23 3.26 -10.71
C GLN A 134 6.93 4.59 -10.99
N GLN A 135 6.53 5.68 -10.34
CA GLN A 135 7.20 6.97 -10.49
C GLN A 135 8.67 6.89 -10.06
N ILE A 136 8.98 6.25 -8.92
CA ILE A 136 10.36 6.07 -8.45
C ILE A 136 11.18 5.26 -9.46
N VAL A 137 10.64 4.13 -9.94
CA VAL A 137 11.34 3.26 -10.89
C VAL A 137 11.59 3.96 -12.22
N LEU A 138 10.56 4.62 -12.78
CA LEU A 138 10.67 5.32 -14.05
C LEU A 138 11.64 6.50 -13.94
N ASP A 139 11.52 7.37 -12.94
CA ASP A 139 12.44 8.51 -12.76
C ASP A 139 13.88 8.02 -12.51
N GLY A 140 14.05 6.92 -11.78
CA GLY A 140 15.34 6.27 -11.49
C GLY A 140 16.01 5.71 -12.75
N TYR A 141 15.27 4.96 -13.58
CA TYR A 141 15.74 4.50 -14.91
C TYR A 141 16.26 5.67 -15.75
N ASP A 142 15.52 6.78 -15.70
CA ASP A 142 15.76 7.97 -16.48
C ASP A 142 17.01 8.75 -15.98
N VAL A 143 17.37 8.61 -14.69
CA VAL A 143 18.65 9.05 -14.12
C VAL A 143 19.79 8.14 -14.59
N LEU A 144 19.63 6.82 -14.48
CA LEU A 144 20.67 5.86 -14.84
C LEU A 144 21.01 5.90 -16.33
N LYS A 145 20.00 6.04 -17.19
CA LYS A 145 20.19 6.23 -18.64
C LYS A 145 21.02 7.48 -18.95
N LEU A 146 20.75 8.59 -18.25
CA LEU A 146 21.53 9.82 -18.41
C LEU A 146 22.96 9.64 -17.88
N TYR A 147 23.13 8.97 -16.75
CA TYR A 147 24.44 8.66 -16.18
C TYR A 147 25.30 7.83 -17.13
N GLN A 148 24.74 6.76 -17.70
CA GLN A 148 25.42 5.93 -18.71
C GLN A 148 25.81 6.75 -19.95
N LYS A 149 24.91 7.62 -20.42
CA LYS A 149 25.20 8.54 -21.53
C LYS A 149 26.38 9.48 -21.19
N CYS A 150 26.40 10.07 -19.99
CA CYS A 150 27.48 10.95 -19.57
C CYS A 150 28.82 10.21 -19.45
N LYS A 151 28.80 8.97 -18.95
CA LYS A 151 29.98 8.10 -18.82
C LYS A 151 30.62 7.81 -20.18
N ASN A 152 29.81 7.65 -21.22
CA ASN A 152 30.24 7.29 -22.57
C ASN A 152 30.78 8.47 -23.41
N TYR A 153 30.62 9.73 -22.98
CA TYR A 153 31.21 10.86 -23.68
C TYR A 153 32.74 10.87 -23.56
N LYS A 154 33.43 10.89 -24.71
CA LYS A 154 34.89 11.03 -24.79
C LYS A 154 35.34 12.50 -24.67
N ASN A 155 34.55 13.44 -25.20
CA ASN A 155 34.84 14.86 -25.13
C ASN A 155 34.59 15.40 -23.71
N SER A 156 35.60 16.04 -23.12
CA SER A 156 35.57 16.52 -21.72
C SER A 156 34.51 17.62 -21.48
N VAL A 157 34.30 18.52 -22.44
CA VAL A 157 33.31 19.59 -22.34
C VAL A 157 31.89 19.02 -22.37
N LEU A 158 31.60 18.13 -23.33
CA LEU A 158 30.32 17.42 -23.41
C LEU A 158 30.07 16.56 -22.17
N LYS A 159 31.10 15.88 -21.68
CA LYS A 159 31.03 15.07 -20.46
C LYS A 159 30.67 15.93 -19.24
N ASN A 160 31.38 17.02 -19.00
CA ASN A 160 31.13 17.91 -17.86
C ASN A 160 29.74 18.55 -17.93
N SER A 161 29.34 19.04 -19.11
CA SER A 161 28.00 19.58 -19.32
C SER A 161 26.91 18.52 -19.08
N CYS A 162 27.13 17.28 -19.51
CA CYS A 162 26.23 16.16 -19.25
C CYS A 162 26.10 15.87 -17.76
N TYR A 163 27.21 15.82 -17.01
CA TYR A 163 27.18 15.60 -15.56
C TYR A 163 26.50 16.74 -14.81
N ALA A 164 26.61 17.99 -15.28
CA ALA A 164 25.83 19.10 -14.71
C ALA A 164 24.32 18.87 -14.89
N LYS A 165 23.88 18.44 -16.08
CA LYS A 165 22.49 18.06 -16.34
C LYS A 165 22.05 16.86 -15.48
N LEU A 166 22.92 15.88 -15.31
CA LEU A 166 22.68 14.70 -14.47
C LEU A 166 22.44 15.11 -13.02
N SER A 167 23.29 15.99 -12.46
CA SER A 167 23.14 16.45 -11.08
C SER A 167 21.78 17.09 -10.82
N ILE A 168 21.29 17.94 -11.73
CA ILE A 168 19.94 18.53 -11.64
C ILE A 168 18.87 17.43 -11.63
N LYS A 169 18.99 16.45 -12.54
CA LYS A 169 18.02 15.35 -12.66
C LYS A 169 17.99 14.47 -11.42
N VAL A 170 19.16 14.19 -10.84
CA VAL A 170 19.31 13.43 -9.59
C VAL A 170 18.69 14.19 -8.41
N THR A 171 18.89 15.51 -8.31
CA THR A 171 18.25 16.30 -7.25
C THR A 171 16.72 16.26 -7.35
N LEU A 172 16.18 16.36 -8.57
CA LEU A 172 14.74 16.22 -8.80
C LEU A 172 14.25 14.81 -8.43
N TYR A 173 14.98 13.77 -8.85
CA TYR A 173 14.69 12.39 -8.51
C TYR A 173 14.62 12.15 -7.00
N ILE A 174 15.61 12.63 -6.24
CA ILE A 174 15.63 12.49 -4.77
C ILE A 174 14.40 13.17 -4.14
N LYS A 175 14.06 14.37 -4.59
CA LYS A 175 12.91 15.13 -4.08
C LYS A 175 11.59 14.40 -4.37
N ASN A 176 11.41 13.93 -5.60
CA ASN A 176 10.20 13.23 -6.03
C ASN A 176 10.08 11.87 -5.35
N SER A 177 11.19 11.15 -5.20
CA SER A 177 11.21 9.83 -4.55
C SER A 177 10.83 9.94 -3.09
N ARG A 178 11.33 10.93 -2.36
CA ARG A 178 10.91 11.20 -0.97
C ARG A 178 9.42 11.48 -0.86
N ARG A 179 8.87 12.29 -1.77
CA ARG A 179 7.43 12.56 -1.82
C ARG A 179 6.63 11.27 -2.06
N SER A 180 7.05 10.47 -3.02
CA SER A 180 6.42 9.20 -3.38
C SER A 180 6.46 8.21 -2.20
N ILE A 181 7.61 8.08 -1.54
CA ILE A 181 7.76 7.27 -0.31
C ILE A 181 6.82 7.75 0.80
N ASN A 182 6.67 9.07 0.98
CA ASN A 182 5.73 9.59 1.97
C ASN A 182 4.28 9.26 1.61
N THR A 183 3.91 9.24 0.33
CA THR A 183 2.61 8.74 -0.12
C THR A 183 2.42 7.27 0.24
N ILE A 184 3.42 6.41 -0.03
CA ILE A 184 3.35 4.98 0.30
C ILE A 184 3.24 4.78 1.83
N LYS A 185 4.01 5.53 2.62
CA LYS A 185 3.92 5.51 4.10
C LYS A 185 2.55 5.99 4.60
N GLY A 186 2.00 7.05 4.01
CA GLY A 186 0.67 7.55 4.32
C GLY A 186 -0.44 6.53 4.02
N ALA A 187 -0.29 5.77 2.94
CA ALA A 187 -1.22 4.71 2.56
C ALA A 187 -1.33 3.62 3.64
N LYS A 188 -0.21 3.25 4.28
CA LYS A 188 -0.21 2.32 5.43
C LYS A 188 -1.09 2.79 6.59
N HIS A 189 -1.12 4.09 6.87
CA HIS A 189 -1.97 4.63 7.95
C HIS A 189 -3.46 4.64 7.61
N ARG A 190 -3.80 4.63 6.31
CA ARG A 190 -5.19 4.57 5.84
C ARG A 190 -5.79 3.16 5.90
N VAL A 191 -4.94 2.14 6.03
CA VAL A 191 -5.37 0.74 6.17
C VAL A 191 -6.31 0.60 7.39
N PRO A 192 -5.89 0.77 8.65
CA PRO A 192 -6.71 0.38 9.80
C PRO A 192 -8.01 1.18 9.96
N ALA A 193 -8.01 2.46 9.58
CA ALA A 193 -9.12 3.38 9.83
C ALA A 193 -10.39 3.06 9.03
N VAL A 194 -10.28 2.39 7.88
CA VAL A 194 -11.43 2.01 7.06
C VAL A 194 -11.86 0.56 7.32
N PHE A 195 -10.95 -0.23 7.88
CA PHE A 195 -11.23 -1.62 8.19
C PHE A 195 -12.00 -1.78 9.50
N SER A 196 -11.96 -0.83 10.45
CA SER A 196 -12.76 -0.96 11.69
C SER A 196 -14.27 -1.01 11.43
N GLU A 197 -14.78 -0.22 10.48
CA GLU A 197 -16.22 -0.25 10.14
C GLU A 197 -16.61 -1.56 9.45
N ALA A 198 -15.75 -2.08 8.58
CA ALA A 198 -15.97 -3.37 7.93
C ALA A 198 -15.82 -4.54 8.92
N ASP A 199 -14.90 -4.43 9.87
CA ASP A 199 -14.66 -5.39 10.95
C ASP A 199 -15.88 -5.51 11.85
N ASP A 200 -16.39 -4.39 12.37
CA ASP A 200 -17.59 -4.37 13.21
C ASP A 200 -18.81 -4.95 12.47
N CYS A 201 -18.98 -4.58 11.19
CA CYS A 201 -20.10 -5.04 10.36
C CYS A 201 -20.05 -6.56 10.11
N THR A 202 -18.89 -7.08 9.73
CA THR A 202 -18.70 -8.51 9.42
C THR A 202 -18.79 -9.40 10.66
N HIS A 203 -18.23 -8.97 11.80
CA HIS A 203 -18.37 -9.68 13.07
C HIS A 203 -19.82 -9.65 13.57
N THR A 204 -20.52 -8.52 13.44
CA THR A 204 -21.94 -8.45 13.81
C THR A 204 -22.79 -9.41 12.96
N ALA A 205 -22.54 -9.46 11.64
CA ALA A 205 -23.25 -10.39 10.76
C ALA A 205 -22.98 -11.86 11.13
N ALA A 206 -21.73 -12.20 11.47
CA ALA A 206 -21.37 -13.52 11.94
C ALA A 206 -22.01 -13.87 13.29
N ASP A 207 -22.01 -12.94 14.26
CA ASP A 207 -22.66 -13.14 15.55
C ASP A 207 -24.15 -13.45 15.41
N LEU A 208 -24.85 -12.74 14.51
CA LEU A 208 -26.25 -13.01 14.19
C LEU A 208 -26.44 -14.40 13.57
N ALA A 209 -25.62 -14.75 12.58
CA ALA A 209 -25.66 -16.07 11.96
C ALA A 209 -25.39 -17.19 12.96
N ILE A 210 -24.44 -17.01 13.89
CA ILE A 210 -24.13 -17.95 14.97
C ILE A 210 -25.33 -18.13 15.90
N VAL A 211 -26.04 -17.06 16.25
CA VAL A 211 -27.26 -17.14 17.09
C VAL A 211 -28.32 -17.99 16.39
N ASP A 212 -28.58 -17.73 15.11
CA ASP A 212 -29.59 -18.45 14.33
C ASP A 212 -29.21 -19.93 14.13
N LEU A 213 -27.94 -20.22 13.83
CA LEU A 213 -27.44 -21.59 13.71
C LEU A 213 -27.50 -22.35 15.03
N ASN A 214 -27.22 -21.70 16.16
CA ASN A 214 -27.35 -22.34 17.48
C ASN A 214 -28.80 -22.69 17.82
N ALA A 215 -29.77 -21.88 17.36
CA ALA A 215 -31.18 -22.23 17.47
C ALA A 215 -31.51 -23.48 16.65
N ILE A 216 -31.04 -23.54 15.40
CA ILE A 216 -31.19 -24.73 14.54
C ILE A 216 -30.53 -25.97 15.17
N HIS A 217 -29.32 -25.84 15.71
CA HIS A 217 -28.63 -26.93 16.41
C HIS A 217 -29.45 -27.44 17.61
N THR A 218 -30.06 -26.54 18.36
CA THR A 218 -30.94 -26.90 19.49
C THR A 218 -32.17 -27.68 19.03
N ASP A 219 -32.79 -27.29 17.91
CA ASP A 219 -33.90 -28.03 17.31
C ASP A 219 -33.49 -29.43 16.85
N VAL A 220 -32.30 -29.57 16.25
CA VAL A 220 -31.74 -30.88 15.86
C VAL A 220 -31.55 -31.78 17.08
N VAL A 221 -30.98 -31.26 18.17
CA VAL A 221 -30.80 -32.02 19.42
C VAL A 221 -32.14 -32.46 20.00
N SER A 222 -33.14 -31.57 20.01
CA SER A 222 -34.50 -31.91 20.44
C SER A 222 -35.12 -33.02 19.58
N CYS A 223 -35.01 -32.93 18.25
CA CYS A 223 -35.46 -33.96 17.31
C CYS A 223 -34.80 -35.33 17.58
N ILE A 224 -33.49 -35.34 17.86
CA ILE A 224 -32.76 -36.57 18.19
C ILE A 224 -33.30 -37.18 19.49
N ASN A 225 -33.49 -36.37 20.53
CA ASN A 225 -33.98 -36.85 21.83
C ASN A 225 -35.42 -37.37 21.78
N GLU A 226 -36.27 -36.84 20.92
CA GLU A 226 -37.65 -37.31 20.74
C GLU A 226 -37.77 -38.59 19.91
N ASN A 227 -36.76 -38.90 19.08
CA ASN A 227 -36.75 -40.04 18.17
C ASN A 227 -35.81 -41.18 18.59
N ASN A 228 -35.16 -41.05 19.76
CA ASN A 228 -34.37 -42.09 20.44
C ASN A 228 -35.15 -42.68 21.62
#